data_AF-A0AAN8X7A2-F1
#
_entry.id   AF-A0AAN8X7A2-F1
#
_cell.length_a   1.000
_cell.length_b   1.000
_cell.length_c   1.000
_cell.angle_alpha   90.00
_cell.angle_beta   90.00
_cell.angle_gamma   90.00
#
_symmetry.space_group_name_H-M   'P 1'
#
loop_
_entity.id
_entity.type
_entity.pdbx_description
1 polymer ?
#
loop_
_entity_poly.entity_id
_entity_poly.type
_entity_poly.pdbx_seq_one_letter_code
_entity_poly.pdbx_strand_id
1 'polypeptide(L)'
;MVVSELGEARVPAALPMILKNYTKAAIRTQPKDLLIWSAAYFKAMTNGTVPPVKERLEFPVPESSTGISPGVLRVLHHQLNSGESVKWEDLQEACEGMGVASETAQEAWQKAGGTEGGQVEWNGILTHLAGLSTNSTLEALQMIMTTITDDPISHKVSSAMILEHYDRLQTEGTSPSPNYTEAVDYLNDIANYQEGFLVPSDLTRPSCPPIH
;
A
#
# COMPACT_ATOMS: atom_id res chain seq x y z
N MET A 1 -8.94 -31.27 -23.56
CA MET A 1 -8.34 -30.86 -24.84
C MET A 1 -9.47 -30.48 -25.77
N VAL A 2 -9.43 -29.28 -26.33
CA VAL A 2 -10.31 -28.91 -27.44
C VAL A 2 -9.48 -29.09 -28.71
N VAL A 3 -9.86 -30.03 -29.56
CA VAL A 3 -9.12 -30.35 -30.78
C VAL A 3 -9.71 -29.51 -31.90
N SER A 4 -8.91 -28.57 -32.41
CA SER A 4 -9.22 -27.78 -33.61
C SER A 4 -8.72 -28.56 -34.82
N GLU A 5 -9.62 -28.87 -35.76
CA GLU A 5 -9.28 -29.51 -37.04
C GLU A 5 -8.60 -28.49 -37.97
N LEU A 6 -7.31 -28.21 -37.75
CA LEU A 6 -6.36 -27.64 -38.72
C LEU A 6 -4.96 -27.61 -38.05
N GLY A 7 -4.15 -28.64 -38.32
CA GLY A 7 -2.69 -28.70 -38.12
C GLY A 7 -2.17 -28.61 -36.68
N GLU A 8 -1.70 -29.74 -36.12
CA GLU A 8 -0.70 -29.97 -35.03
C GLU A 8 -0.53 -28.98 -33.83
N ALA A 9 -1.35 -27.96 -33.66
CA ALA A 9 -1.30 -27.02 -32.54
C ALA A 9 -2.31 -27.45 -31.47
N ARG A 10 -1.86 -28.26 -30.50
CA ARG A 10 -2.65 -28.61 -29.33
C ARG A 10 -2.56 -27.47 -28.31
N VAL A 11 -3.61 -26.65 -28.22
CA VAL A 11 -3.69 -25.60 -27.18
C VAL A 11 -3.89 -26.25 -25.80
N PRO A 12 -3.02 -25.97 -24.81
CA PRO A 12 -3.21 -26.47 -23.45
C PRO A 12 -4.55 -26.03 -22.86
N ALA A 13 -5.27 -26.94 -22.21
CA ALA A 13 -6.63 -26.68 -21.71
C ALA A 13 -6.69 -25.54 -20.68
N ALA A 14 -5.61 -25.29 -19.93
CA ALA A 14 -5.53 -24.22 -18.94
C ALA A 14 -5.24 -22.84 -19.54
N LEU A 15 -4.64 -22.77 -20.74
CA LEU A 15 -4.15 -21.52 -21.32
C LEU A 15 -5.24 -20.45 -21.47
N PRO A 16 -6.46 -20.76 -21.98
CA PRO A 16 -7.52 -19.75 -22.07
C PRO A 16 -7.90 -19.11 -20.73
N MET A 17 -7.90 -19.90 -19.64
CA MET A 17 -8.22 -19.38 -18.31
C MET A 17 -7.10 -18.49 -17.76
N ILE A 18 -5.83 -18.90 -17.95
CA ILE A 18 -4.67 -18.11 -17.54
C ILE A 18 -4.69 -16.74 -18.21
N LEU A 19 -4.87 -16.70 -19.53
CA LEU A 19 -4.92 -15.45 -20.29
C LEU A 19 -6.10 -14.58 -19.86
N LYS A 20 -7.29 -15.17 -19.63
CA LYS A 20 -8.46 -14.44 -19.13
C LYS A 20 -8.20 -13.79 -17.78
N ASN A 21 -7.57 -14.51 -16.84
CA ASN A 21 -7.28 -13.98 -15.50
C ASN A 21 -6.21 -12.88 -15.56
N TYR A 22 -5.15 -13.11 -16.32
CA TYR A 22 -4.11 -12.11 -16.57
C TYR A 22 -4.70 -10.82 -17.16
N THR A 23 -5.54 -10.91 -18.20
CA THR A 23 -6.16 -9.73 -18.82
C THR A 23 -7.07 -8.98 -17.84
N LYS A 24 -7.86 -9.71 -17.02
CA LYS A 24 -8.68 -9.09 -15.97
C LYS A 24 -7.84 -8.36 -14.93
N ALA A 25 -6.73 -8.97 -14.52
CA ALA A 25 -5.80 -8.38 -13.56
C ALA A 25 -5.16 -7.11 -14.14
N ALA A 26 -4.69 -7.14 -15.39
CA ALA A 26 -4.11 -5.98 -16.05
C ALA A 26 -5.12 -4.82 -16.17
N ILE A 27 -6.37 -5.12 -16.56
CA ILE A 27 -7.45 -4.11 -16.66
C ILE A 27 -7.73 -3.47 -15.30
N ARG A 28 -7.75 -4.25 -14.22
CA ARG A 28 -8.00 -3.72 -12.86
C ARG A 28 -6.84 -2.90 -12.33
N THR A 29 -5.61 -3.34 -12.58
CA THR A 29 -4.41 -2.68 -12.06
C THR A 29 -4.06 -1.41 -12.81
N GLN A 30 -4.29 -1.36 -14.13
CA GLN A 30 -3.83 -0.28 -15.02
C GLN A 30 -2.32 -0.01 -14.82
N PRO A 31 -1.43 -1.01 -15.06
CA PRO A 31 -0.02 -0.86 -14.79
C PRO A 31 0.60 0.20 -15.69
N LYS A 32 1.53 1.00 -15.13
CA LYS A 32 2.30 2.02 -15.87
C LYS A 32 3.18 1.39 -16.94
N ASP A 33 3.85 0.28 -16.59
CA ASP A 33 4.61 -0.56 -17.51
C ASP A 33 4.03 -1.98 -17.50
N LEU A 34 3.38 -2.36 -18.61
CA LEU A 34 2.74 -3.66 -18.71
C LEU A 34 3.75 -4.82 -18.72
N LEU A 35 4.95 -4.63 -19.27
CA LEU A 35 5.94 -5.72 -19.38
C LEU A 35 6.54 -6.04 -18.00
N ILE A 36 6.97 -5.02 -17.27
CA ILE A 36 7.49 -5.16 -15.91
C ILE A 36 6.42 -5.78 -15.01
N TRP A 37 5.20 -5.23 -15.05
CA TRP A 37 4.07 -5.75 -14.28
C TRP A 37 3.75 -7.21 -14.65
N SER A 38 3.81 -7.58 -15.93
CA SER A 38 3.58 -8.96 -16.37
C SER A 38 4.60 -9.93 -15.81
N ALA A 39 5.87 -9.54 -15.79
CA ALA A 39 6.94 -10.34 -15.22
C ALA A 39 6.69 -10.58 -13.72
N ALA A 40 6.37 -9.52 -12.98
CA ALA A 40 6.00 -9.61 -11.56
C ALA A 40 4.76 -10.48 -11.33
N TYR A 41 3.71 -10.33 -12.16
CA TYR A 41 2.49 -11.13 -12.11
C TYR A 41 2.77 -12.61 -12.29
N PHE A 42 3.45 -13.01 -13.37
CA PHE A 42 3.70 -14.44 -13.63
C PHE A 42 4.71 -15.03 -12.65
N LYS A 43 5.68 -14.24 -12.15
CA LYS A 43 6.58 -14.67 -11.07
C LYS A 43 5.80 -14.96 -9.78
N ALA A 44 4.90 -14.07 -9.37
CA ALA A 44 4.05 -14.29 -8.20
C ALA A 44 3.15 -15.52 -8.36
N MET A 45 2.51 -15.68 -9.53
CA MET A 45 1.69 -16.85 -9.86
C MET A 45 2.48 -18.16 -9.82
N THR A 46 3.76 -18.14 -10.22
CA THR A 46 4.64 -19.32 -10.19
C THR A 46 5.09 -19.65 -8.77
N ASN A 47 5.37 -18.63 -7.96
CA ASN A 47 5.82 -18.78 -6.58
C ASN A 47 4.65 -19.02 -5.59
N GLY A 48 3.40 -18.87 -6.03
CA GLY A 48 2.22 -18.96 -5.16
C GLY A 48 2.08 -17.78 -4.21
N THR A 49 2.70 -16.63 -4.50
CA THR A 49 2.60 -15.40 -3.71
C THR A 49 1.49 -14.49 -4.22
N VAL A 50 1.16 -13.45 -3.44
CA VAL A 50 0.13 -12.47 -3.81
C VAL A 50 0.58 -11.71 -5.07
N PRO A 51 -0.17 -11.76 -6.19
CA PRO A 51 0.21 -11.06 -7.41
C PRO A 51 -0.04 -9.54 -7.28
N PRO A 52 0.66 -8.71 -8.07
CA PRO A 52 0.55 -7.24 -8.03
C PRO A 52 -0.79 -6.74 -8.62
N VAL A 53 -1.93 -7.12 -8.05
CA VAL A 53 -3.26 -6.91 -8.63
C VAL A 53 -4.12 -6.04 -7.73
N LYS A 54 -4.60 -4.91 -8.25
CA LYS A 54 -5.54 -4.06 -7.51
C LYS A 54 -6.89 -4.78 -7.29
N GLU A 55 -7.48 -4.55 -6.12
CA GLU A 55 -8.81 -5.05 -5.75
C GLU A 55 -9.95 -4.40 -6.55
N ARG A 56 -9.72 -3.18 -7.05
CA ARG A 56 -10.68 -2.44 -7.87
C ARG A 56 -9.93 -1.47 -8.78
N LEU A 57 -10.58 -1.13 -9.88
CA LEU A 57 -10.14 -0.02 -10.72
C LEU A 57 -10.28 1.29 -9.94
N GLU A 58 -9.25 2.11 -9.94
CA GLU A 58 -9.30 3.47 -9.41
C GLU A 58 -9.75 4.43 -10.52
N PHE A 59 -10.75 5.26 -10.22
CA PHE A 59 -11.25 6.26 -11.15
C PHE A 59 -11.50 7.59 -10.42
N PRO A 60 -10.93 8.72 -10.91
CA PRO A 60 -9.99 8.81 -12.03
C PRO A 60 -8.68 8.05 -11.74
N VAL A 61 -7.92 7.70 -12.78
CA VAL A 61 -6.59 7.11 -12.61
C VAL A 61 -5.73 8.15 -11.88
N PRO A 62 -5.21 7.85 -10.67
CA PRO A 62 -4.44 8.83 -9.91
C PRO A 62 -3.18 9.24 -10.68
N GLU A 63 -3.02 10.53 -10.94
CA GLU A 63 -1.78 11.08 -11.45
C GLU A 63 -0.85 11.31 -10.25
N SER A 64 0.19 10.50 -10.15
CA SER A 64 1.16 10.57 -9.06
C SER A 64 2.58 10.56 -9.64
N SER A 65 3.36 11.58 -9.30
CA SER A 65 4.79 11.64 -9.66
C SER A 65 5.59 10.53 -8.98
N THR A 66 5.16 10.07 -7.80
CA THR A 66 5.78 8.97 -7.04
C THR A 66 5.33 7.59 -7.52
N GLY A 67 4.25 7.52 -8.30
CA GLY A 67 3.64 6.26 -8.74
C GLY A 67 2.81 5.56 -7.66
N ILE A 68 2.65 6.18 -6.49
CA ILE A 68 1.86 5.63 -5.39
C ILE A 68 0.43 6.19 -5.45
N SER A 69 -0.53 5.27 -5.37
CA SER A 69 -1.95 5.53 -5.16
C SER A 69 -2.46 4.66 -4.00
N PRO A 70 -3.65 4.92 -3.44
CA PRO A 70 -4.23 4.05 -2.41
C PRO A 70 -4.31 2.58 -2.83
N GLY A 71 -4.67 2.31 -4.09
CA GLY A 71 -4.71 0.97 -4.65
C GLY A 71 -3.34 0.34 -4.85
N VAL A 72 -2.31 1.14 -5.20
CA VAL A 72 -0.92 0.66 -5.24
C VAL A 72 -0.44 0.30 -3.83
N LEU A 73 -0.63 1.21 -2.87
CA LEU A 73 -0.18 1.02 -1.50
C LEU A 73 -0.86 -0.19 -0.84
N ARG A 74 -2.15 -0.41 -1.15
CA ARG A 74 -2.89 -1.61 -0.75
C ARG A 74 -2.31 -2.88 -1.36
N VAL A 75 -1.93 -2.90 -2.63
CA VAL A 75 -1.26 -4.06 -3.22
C VAL A 75 0.07 -4.34 -2.52
N LEU A 76 0.90 -3.32 -2.31
CA LEU A 76 2.18 -3.48 -1.61
C LEU A 76 1.97 -4.00 -0.17
N HIS A 77 0.95 -3.49 0.53
CA HIS A 77 0.61 -3.97 1.86
C HIS A 77 0.27 -5.47 1.86
N HIS A 78 -0.53 -5.96 0.92
CA HIS A 78 -0.84 -7.39 0.83
C HIS A 78 0.35 -8.27 0.41
N GLN A 79 1.33 -7.70 -0.30
CA GLN A 79 2.52 -8.43 -0.73
C GLN A 79 3.61 -8.50 0.34
N LEU A 80 3.78 -7.43 1.12
CA LEU A 80 4.93 -7.23 2.00
C LEU A 80 4.59 -7.31 3.50
N ASN A 81 3.31 -7.19 3.89
CA ASN A 81 2.90 -7.32 5.29
C ASN A 81 2.83 -8.80 5.71
N SER A 82 3.98 -9.47 5.81
CA SER A 82 4.08 -10.86 6.27
C SER A 82 4.19 -11.00 7.80
N GLY A 83 4.33 -9.89 8.54
CA GLY A 83 4.67 -9.88 9.97
C GLY A 83 6.16 -10.06 10.25
N GLU A 84 6.99 -10.25 9.21
CA GLU A 84 8.45 -10.25 9.29
C GLU A 84 9.02 -8.94 8.72
N SER A 85 10.31 -8.70 8.96
CA SER A 85 11.00 -7.55 8.37
C SER A 85 11.19 -7.73 6.85
N VAL A 86 10.99 -6.65 6.10
CA VAL A 86 11.11 -6.58 4.64
C VAL A 86 12.56 -6.31 4.24
N LYS A 87 13.07 -7.04 3.25
CA LYS A 87 14.38 -6.77 2.64
C LYS A 87 14.26 -5.72 1.53
N TRP A 88 15.37 -5.04 1.25
CA TRP A 88 15.40 -4.05 0.17
C TRP A 88 15.03 -4.65 -1.19
N GLU A 89 15.51 -5.87 -1.49
CA GLU A 89 15.25 -6.51 -2.78
C GLU A 89 13.76 -6.82 -2.98
N ASP A 90 13.09 -7.26 -1.91
CA ASP A 90 11.66 -7.57 -1.94
C ASP A 90 10.82 -6.28 -2.10
N LEU A 91 11.20 -5.21 -1.40
CA LEU A 91 10.57 -3.89 -1.53
C LEU A 91 10.76 -3.33 -2.95
N GLN A 92 12.00 -3.35 -3.44
CA GLN A 92 12.35 -2.82 -4.75
C GLN A 92 11.56 -3.53 -5.85
N GLU A 93 11.52 -4.87 -5.81
CA GLU A 93 10.79 -5.67 -6.79
C GLU A 93 9.28 -5.39 -6.75
N ALA A 94 8.68 -5.32 -5.57
CA ALA A 94 7.25 -5.03 -5.43
C ALA A 94 6.90 -3.61 -5.92
N CYS A 95 7.71 -2.62 -5.56
CA CYS A 95 7.57 -1.24 -6.01
C CYS A 95 7.71 -1.10 -7.53
N GLU A 96 8.74 -1.72 -8.12
CA GLU A 96 8.97 -1.71 -9.57
C GLU A 96 7.79 -2.38 -10.31
N GLY A 97 7.34 -3.53 -9.83
CA GLY A 97 6.17 -4.23 -10.37
C GLY A 97 4.89 -3.40 -10.38
N MET A 98 4.76 -2.46 -9.45
CA MET A 98 3.62 -1.54 -9.35
C MET A 98 3.86 -0.16 -9.98
N GLY A 99 5.06 0.09 -10.51
CA GLY A 99 5.42 1.36 -11.14
C GLY A 99 5.69 2.51 -10.17
N VAL A 100 6.00 2.21 -8.91
CA VAL A 100 6.50 3.18 -7.92
C VAL A 100 7.90 3.64 -8.34
N ALA A 101 8.16 4.95 -8.24
CA ALA A 101 9.47 5.50 -8.60
C ALA A 101 10.58 4.93 -7.70
N SER A 102 11.73 4.61 -8.29
CA SER A 102 12.87 4.03 -7.56
C SER A 102 13.36 4.96 -6.46
N GLU A 103 13.36 6.27 -6.71
CA GLU A 103 13.76 7.27 -5.73
C GLU A 103 12.78 7.30 -4.55
N THR A 104 11.48 7.18 -4.80
CA THR A 104 10.45 7.11 -3.74
C THR A 104 10.61 5.86 -2.89
N ALA A 105 10.82 4.69 -3.50
CA ALA A 105 11.03 3.45 -2.75
C ALA A 105 12.31 3.54 -1.88
N GLN A 106 13.38 4.11 -2.45
CA GLN A 106 14.66 4.29 -1.75
C GLN A 106 14.55 5.28 -0.59
N GLU A 107 13.88 6.40 -0.80
CA GLU A 107 13.67 7.40 0.25
C GLU A 107 12.81 6.84 1.39
N ALA A 108 11.73 6.11 1.07
CA ALA A 108 10.90 5.45 2.09
C ALA A 108 11.69 4.41 2.89
N TRP A 109 12.55 3.62 2.23
CA TRP A 109 13.44 2.66 2.88
C TRP A 109 14.42 3.32 3.85
N GLN A 110 15.09 4.39 3.41
CA GLN A 110 16.06 5.10 4.23
C GLN A 110 15.40 5.76 5.45
N LYS A 111 14.25 6.40 5.24
CA LYS A 111 13.47 7.02 6.33
C LYS A 111 12.98 6.01 7.36
N ALA A 112 12.62 4.81 6.91
CA ALA A 112 12.26 3.69 7.78
C ALA A 112 13.46 3.08 8.54
N GLY A 113 14.68 3.64 8.40
CA GLY A 113 15.90 3.14 9.04
C GLY A 113 16.63 2.04 8.26
N GLY A 114 16.29 1.85 6.98
CA GLY A 114 16.88 0.84 6.13
C GLY A 114 18.34 1.10 5.79
N THR A 115 19.15 0.05 5.88
CA THR A 115 20.58 0.05 5.55
C THR A 115 20.87 -0.97 4.44
N GLU A 116 22.06 -0.89 3.86
CA GLU A 116 22.50 -1.86 2.84
C GLU A 116 22.55 -3.28 3.44
N GLY A 117 21.85 -4.23 2.81
CA GLY A 117 21.69 -5.60 3.30
C GLY A 117 20.84 -5.74 4.57
N GLY A 118 20.24 -4.64 5.05
CA GLY A 118 19.37 -4.62 6.21
C GLY A 118 17.95 -5.13 5.94
N GLN A 119 17.15 -5.18 6.99
CA GLN A 119 15.72 -5.47 6.92
C GLN A 119 14.97 -4.47 7.78
N VAL A 120 13.78 -4.08 7.33
CA VAL A 120 12.98 -3.04 7.98
C VAL A 120 11.55 -3.49 8.16
N GLU A 121 10.94 -3.09 9.26
CA GLU A 121 9.54 -3.38 9.55
C GLU A 121 8.61 -2.69 8.53
N TRP A 122 7.62 -3.44 8.01
CA TRP A 122 6.78 -2.97 6.91
C TRP A 122 6.01 -1.69 7.24
N ASN A 123 5.46 -1.55 8.45
CA ASN A 123 4.71 -0.35 8.81
C ASN A 123 5.61 0.90 8.78
N GLY A 124 6.93 0.76 9.01
CA GLY A 124 7.89 1.86 8.88
C GLY A 124 7.92 2.35 7.43
N ILE A 125 8.17 1.41 6.51
CA ILE A 125 8.17 1.67 5.07
C ILE A 125 6.82 2.25 4.61
N LEU A 126 5.70 1.64 5.03
CA LEU A 126 4.34 2.07 4.70
C LEU A 126 4.08 3.52 5.10
N THR A 127 4.54 3.91 6.30
CA THR A 127 4.42 5.29 6.80
C THR A 127 5.04 6.27 5.82
N HIS A 128 6.29 6.01 5.40
CA HIS A 128 7.01 6.93 4.55
C HIS A 128 6.55 6.87 3.09
N LEU A 129 6.14 5.71 2.58
CA LEU A 129 5.47 5.63 1.27
C LEU A 129 4.22 6.51 1.22
N ALA A 130 3.38 6.49 2.27
CA ALA A 130 2.20 7.35 2.37
C ALA A 130 2.58 8.83 2.51
N GLY A 131 3.55 9.15 3.38
CA GLY A 131 4.04 10.52 3.60
C GLY A 131 4.61 11.15 2.33
N LEU A 132 5.41 10.41 1.56
CA LEU A 132 5.99 10.88 0.28
C LEU A 132 4.94 11.10 -0.82
N SER A 133 3.77 10.50 -0.68
CA SER A 133 2.71 10.51 -1.70
C SER A 133 1.61 11.52 -1.42
N THR A 134 1.71 12.25 -0.31
CA THR A 134 0.68 13.16 0.18
C THR A 134 1.29 14.50 0.57
N ASN A 135 0.45 15.51 0.76
CA ASN A 135 0.91 16.88 1.05
C ASN A 135 0.78 17.24 2.54
N SER A 136 0.26 16.33 3.36
CA SER A 136 0.07 16.55 4.80
C SER A 136 0.05 15.25 5.59
N THR A 137 0.39 15.34 6.88
CA THR A 137 0.30 14.20 7.80
C THR A 137 -1.12 13.62 7.88
N LEU A 138 -2.14 14.48 7.80
CA LEU A 138 -3.54 14.06 7.76
C LEU A 138 -3.84 13.16 6.55
N GLU A 139 -3.46 13.59 5.35
CA GLU A 139 -3.66 12.82 4.12
C GLU A 139 -2.89 11.48 4.17
N ALA A 140 -1.65 11.50 4.69
CA ALA A 140 -0.85 10.29 4.87
C ALA A 140 -1.55 9.29 5.81
N LEU A 141 -2.03 9.75 6.97
CA LEU A 141 -2.76 8.90 7.93
C LEU A 141 -4.04 8.33 7.33
N GLN A 142 -4.82 9.12 6.59
CA GLN A 142 -6.01 8.63 5.90
C GLN A 142 -5.66 7.59 4.83
N MET A 143 -4.57 7.80 4.08
CA MET A 143 -4.07 6.83 3.10
C MET A 143 -3.62 5.52 3.78
N ILE A 144 -2.95 5.60 4.92
CA ILE A 144 -2.55 4.44 5.73
C ILE A 144 -3.80 3.70 6.23
N MET A 145 -4.76 4.40 6.85
CA MET A 145 -6.00 3.79 7.36
C MET A 145 -6.76 3.03 6.27
N THR A 146 -6.89 3.60 5.08
CA THR A 146 -7.56 2.95 3.94
C THR A 146 -6.76 1.77 3.36
N THR A 147 -5.45 1.75 3.58
CA THR A 147 -4.55 0.67 3.17
C THR A 147 -4.64 -0.53 4.10
N ILE A 148 -4.63 -0.30 5.41
CA ILE A 148 -4.56 -1.36 6.44
C ILE A 148 -5.93 -1.87 6.91
N THR A 149 -7.03 -1.19 6.55
CA THR A 149 -8.37 -1.65 6.92
C THR A 149 -8.82 -2.84 6.08
N ASP A 150 -9.02 -3.97 6.77
CA ASP A 150 -9.70 -5.15 6.22
C ASP A 150 -11.23 -5.04 6.31
N ASP A 151 -11.77 -4.11 7.10
CA ASP A 151 -13.22 -3.88 7.22
C ASP A 151 -13.72 -2.98 6.08
N PRO A 152 -14.50 -3.51 5.12
CA PRO A 152 -15.01 -2.74 4.01
C PRO A 152 -16.27 -1.93 4.36
N ILE A 153 -16.85 -2.12 5.55
CA ILE A 153 -18.10 -1.49 5.98
C ILE A 153 -17.80 -0.36 6.97
N SER A 154 -17.11 -0.69 8.07
CA SER A 154 -16.88 0.29 9.14
C SER A 154 -15.58 1.08 8.95
N HIS A 155 -14.63 0.55 8.16
CA HIS A 155 -13.30 1.11 7.97
C HIS A 155 -12.54 1.36 9.29
N LYS A 156 -12.87 0.59 10.33
CA LYS A 156 -12.23 0.65 11.64
C LYS A 156 -10.79 0.15 11.54
N VAL A 157 -9.91 0.91 12.17
CA VAL A 157 -8.48 0.58 12.29
C VAL A 157 -8.07 0.73 13.75
N SER A 158 -7.14 -0.11 14.21
CA SER A 158 -6.60 -0.02 15.57
C SER A 158 -6.01 1.36 15.84
N SER A 159 -6.47 2.02 16.91
CA SER A 159 -5.95 3.33 17.30
C SER A 159 -4.45 3.28 17.61
N ALA A 160 -3.98 2.21 18.27
CA ALA A 160 -2.57 2.02 18.60
C ALA A 160 -1.68 2.06 17.34
N MET A 161 -2.10 1.37 16.27
CA MET A 161 -1.38 1.36 15.00
C MET A 161 -1.37 2.75 14.34
N ILE A 162 -2.49 3.46 14.35
CA ILE A 162 -2.58 4.81 13.77
C ILE A 162 -1.74 5.82 14.54
N LEU A 163 -1.70 5.74 15.87
CA LEU A 163 -0.87 6.62 16.68
C LEU A 163 0.62 6.33 16.48
N GLU A 164 1.02 5.08 16.27
CA GLU A 164 2.40 4.72 15.91
C GLU A 164 2.81 5.31 14.56
N HIS A 165 1.94 5.23 13.54
CA HIS A 165 2.16 5.89 12.26
C HIS A 165 2.22 7.42 12.39
N TYR A 166 1.38 8.01 13.25
CA TYR A 166 1.38 9.45 13.49
C TYR A 166 2.68 9.92 14.15
N ASP A 167 3.16 9.19 15.17
CA ASP A 167 4.43 9.46 15.83
C ASP A 167 5.59 9.43 14.83
N ARG A 168 5.67 8.38 14.00
CA ARG A 168 6.69 8.23 12.97
C ARG A 168 6.71 9.43 12.01
N LEU A 169 5.55 9.87 11.51
CA LEU A 169 5.44 11.04 10.62
C LEU A 169 5.90 12.35 11.28
N GLN A 170 5.68 12.51 12.59
CA GLN A 170 6.11 13.71 13.33
C GLN A 170 7.62 13.73 13.60
N THR A 171 8.23 12.57 13.85
CA THR A 171 9.67 12.48 14.13
C THR A 171 10.55 12.82 12.92
N GLU A 172 9.99 12.87 11.71
CA GLU A 172 10.70 13.29 10.49
C GLU A 172 10.88 14.82 10.37
N GLY A 173 10.17 15.61 11.18
CA GLY A 173 10.15 17.08 11.14
C GLY A 173 10.99 17.76 12.23
N THR A 174 11.32 19.04 12.01
CA THR A 174 11.95 19.89 13.03
C THR A 174 10.95 20.20 14.15
N SER A 175 11.01 19.42 15.23
CA SER A 175 10.13 19.44 16.41
C SER A 175 8.70 18.93 16.13
N PRO A 176 8.10 18.17 17.08
CA PRO A 176 6.69 17.78 16.98
C PRO A 176 5.80 19.01 16.77
N SER A 177 4.74 18.85 15.98
CA SER A 177 3.70 19.86 15.84
C SER A 177 3.26 20.34 17.24
N PRO A 178 3.03 21.65 17.44
CA PRO A 178 2.58 22.17 18.73
C PRO A 178 1.26 21.54 19.20
N ASN A 179 0.49 20.98 18.27
CA ASN A 179 -0.80 20.32 18.55
C ASN A 179 -0.67 18.79 18.65
N TYR A 180 0.53 18.20 18.50
CA TYR A 180 0.71 16.75 18.46
C TYR A 180 0.12 16.06 19.70
N THR A 181 0.52 16.50 20.89
CA THR A 181 0.03 15.91 22.15
C THR A 181 -1.48 16.05 22.29
N GLU A 182 -2.03 17.22 21.95
CA GLU A 182 -3.47 17.47 22.01
C GLU A 182 -4.24 16.57 21.02
N ALA A 183 -3.71 16.40 19.80
CA ALA A 183 -4.29 15.52 18.80
C ALA A 183 -4.24 14.05 19.25
N VAL A 184 -3.12 13.59 19.81
CA VAL A 184 -2.97 12.24 20.34
C VAL A 184 -3.94 12.00 21.50
N ASP A 185 -4.07 12.93 22.45
CA ASP A 185 -5.00 12.84 23.56
C ASP A 185 -6.45 12.76 23.07
N TYR A 186 -6.83 13.64 22.14
CA TYR A 186 -8.16 13.63 21.52
C TYR A 186 -8.45 12.30 20.80
N LEU A 187 -7.51 11.79 20.00
CA LEU A 187 -7.69 10.53 19.28
C LEU A 187 -7.78 9.33 20.24
N ASN A 188 -7.03 9.33 21.35
CA ASN A 188 -7.16 8.32 22.39
C ASN A 188 -8.54 8.37 23.06
N ASP A 189 -9.06 9.56 23.36
CA ASP A 189 -10.40 9.71 23.92
C ASP A 189 -11.46 9.17 22.96
N ILE A 190 -11.40 9.54 21.68
CA ILE A 190 -12.31 9.01 20.66
C ILE A 190 -12.20 7.49 20.55
N ALA A 191 -10.98 6.95 20.53
CA ALA A 191 -10.74 5.51 20.48
C ALA A 191 -11.32 4.79 21.70
N ASN A 192 -11.24 5.36 22.90
CA ASN A 192 -11.84 4.79 24.11
C ASN A 192 -13.36 4.62 23.98
N TYR A 193 -14.06 5.60 23.37
CA TYR A 193 -15.50 5.48 23.07
C TYR A 193 -15.79 4.51 21.91
N GLN A 194 -14.82 4.27 21.04
CA GLN A 194 -14.91 3.39 19.88
C GLN A 194 -14.23 2.03 20.08
N GLU A 195 -14.06 1.59 21.33
CA GLU A 195 -13.51 0.27 21.69
C GLU A 195 -12.07 0.03 21.16
N GLY A 196 -11.23 1.07 21.12
CA GLY A 196 -9.84 1.01 20.66
C GLY A 196 -9.67 1.17 19.15
N PHE A 197 -10.71 1.61 18.43
CA PHE A 197 -10.68 1.81 16.99
C PHE A 197 -10.85 3.28 16.60
N LEU A 198 -10.34 3.62 15.42
CA LEU A 198 -10.55 4.90 14.75
C LEU A 198 -11.03 4.65 13.32
N VAL A 199 -11.75 5.63 12.77
CA VAL A 199 -12.11 5.69 11.34
C VAL A 199 -11.53 6.96 10.69
N PRO A 200 -11.30 6.99 9.36
CA PRO A 200 -10.64 8.13 8.70
C PRO A 200 -11.29 9.50 8.93
N SER A 201 -12.60 9.53 9.18
CA SER A 201 -13.34 10.77 9.46
C SER A 201 -13.06 11.34 10.86
N ASP A 202 -12.57 10.54 11.81
CA ASP A 202 -12.21 10.99 13.16
C ASP A 202 -11.08 12.02 13.12
N LEU A 203 -10.16 11.87 12.17
CA LEU A 203 -9.04 12.78 11.92
C LEU A 203 -9.47 14.16 11.38
N THR A 204 -10.71 14.28 10.91
CA THR A 204 -11.27 15.49 10.28
C THR A 204 -12.44 16.09 11.03
N ARG A 205 -12.76 15.57 12.22
CA ARG A 205 -13.85 16.12 13.03
C ARG A 205 -13.55 17.58 13.39
N PRO A 206 -14.55 18.48 13.46
CA PRO A 206 -14.33 19.88 13.83
C PRO A 206 -13.67 20.08 15.21
N SER A 207 -13.83 19.10 16.11
CA SER A 207 -13.22 19.06 17.44
C SER A 207 -11.83 18.43 17.47
N CYS A 208 -11.37 17.80 16.38
CA CYS A 208 -10.04 17.23 16.31
C CYS A 208 -9.02 18.37 16.19
N PRO A 209 -8.00 18.43 17.06
CA PRO A 209 -6.90 19.35 16.89
C PRO A 209 -6.24 19.17 15.51
N PRO A 210 -5.73 20.25 14.89
CA PRO A 210 -5.14 20.17 13.56
C PRO A 210 -3.94 19.19 13.51
N ILE A 211 -4.05 18.20 12.63
CA ILE A 211 -2.97 17.26 12.31
C ILE A 211 -2.12 17.88 11.19
N HIS A 212 -1.00 18.49 11.59
CA HIS A 212 0.00 19.08 10.69
C HIS A 212 1.04 18.06 10.27
#